data_AF-A0A7Z9R475-F1
#
_entry.id   AF-A0A7Z9R475-F1
#
_cell.length_a   1.000
_cell.length_b   1.000
_cell.length_c   1.000
_cell.angle_alpha   90.00
_cell.angle_beta   90.00
_cell.angle_gamma   90.00
#
_symmetry.space_group_name_H-M   'P 1'
#
loop_
_entity.id
_entity.type
_entity.pdbx_description
1 polymer ?
#
loop_
_entity_poly.entity_id
_entity_poly.type
_entity_poly.pdbx_seq_one_letter_code
_entity_poly.pdbx_strand_id
1 'polypeptide(L)' 'MDKLAPTTEKPKRSFIRLNEVLSRTGCGRTYIYRKMKERTFPKGLKLGGPLKDPSKFDNRA' A
#
# COMPACT_ATOMS: atom_id res chain seq x y z
N MET A 1 34.32 18.84 18.59
CA MET A 1 33.73 19.20 17.27
C MET A 1 33.02 17.96 16.78
N ASP A 2 31.87 17.67 17.38
CA ASP A 2 31.27 16.34 17.31
C ASP A 2 29.98 16.47 16.50
N LYS A 3 30.16 16.27 15.19
CA LYS A 3 29.10 16.38 14.18
C LYS A 3 28.20 15.15 14.29
N LEU A 4 27.11 15.26 15.05
CA LEU A 4 26.01 14.30 15.04
C LEU A 4 25.39 14.28 13.63
N ALA A 5 25.73 13.28 12.84
CA ALA A 5 25.10 13.02 11.56
C ALA A 5 23.64 12.57 11.82
N PRO A 6 22.62 13.24 11.25
CA PRO A 6 21.28 12.70 11.27
C PRO A 6 21.28 11.46 10.38
N THR A 7 21.17 10.28 10.98
CA THR A 7 20.82 9.07 10.24
C THR A 7 19.41 9.29 9.71
N THR A 8 19.30 9.75 8.48
CA THR A 8 18.04 9.81 7.73
C THR A 8 17.54 8.37 7.55
N GLU A 9 16.88 7.86 8.58
CA GLU A 9 16.06 6.67 8.54
C GLU A 9 14.97 6.94 7.50
N LYS A 10 15.20 6.50 6.26
CA LYS A 10 14.17 6.50 5.25
C LYS A 10 12.98 5.78 5.88
N PRO A 11 11.80 6.42 6.02
CA PRO A 11 10.68 5.79 6.70
C PRO A 11 10.42 4.47 5.98
N LYS A 12 10.63 3.35 6.68
CA LYS A 12 10.33 2.01 6.17
C LYS A 12 8.86 2.04 5.80
N ARG A 13 8.56 2.19 4.52
CA ARG A 13 7.20 2.31 4.02
C ARG A 13 6.56 0.94 4.21
N SER A 14 5.88 0.76 5.34
CA SER A 14 5.21 -0.48 5.71
C SER A 14 3.96 -0.61 4.86
N PHE A 15 4.05 -1.43 3.82
CA PHE A 15 2.89 -1.80 3.04
C PHE A 15 2.08 -2.84 3.81
N ILE A 16 0.78 -2.60 3.94
CA ILE A 16 -0.17 -3.56 4.49
C ILE A 16 -1.02 -4.14 3.35
N ARG A 17 -1.32 -5.44 3.44
CA ARG A 17 -2.19 -6.12 2.47
C ARG A 17 -3.63 -5.66 2.66
N LEU A 18 -4.44 -5.74 1.59
CA LEU A 18 -5.85 -5.34 1.65
C LEU A 18 -6.64 -6.13 2.71
N ASN A 19 -6.41 -7.44 2.84
CA ASN A 19 -7.10 -8.23 3.89
C ASN A 19 -6.84 -7.69 5.29
N GLU A 20 -5.63 -7.22 5.57
CA GLU A 20 -5.31 -6.63 6.87
C GLU A 20 -5.93 -5.25 7.07
N VAL A 21 -6.02 -4.45 6.00
CA VAL A 21 -6.80 -3.20 6.02
C VAL A 21 -8.25 -3.48 6.42
N LEU A 22 -8.87 -4.50 5.82
CA LEU A 22 -10.26 -4.87 6.13
C LEU A 22 -10.40 -5.31 7.58
N SER A 23 -9.49 -6.16 8.08
CA SER A 23 -9.50 -6.62 9.48
C SER A 23 -9.28 -5.49 10.49
N ARG A 24 -8.38 -4.54 10.20
CA ARG A 24 -8.09 -3.40 11.11
C ARG A 24 -9.17 -2.33 11.09
N THR A 25 -9.76 -2.07 9.94
CA THR A 25 -10.71 -0.96 9.75
C THR A 25 -12.17 -1.41 9.92
N GLY A 26 -12.45 -2.71 9.84
CA GLY A 26 -13.82 -3.27 9.86
C GLY A 26 -14.68 -2.85 8.66
N CYS A 27 -14.10 -2.17 7.67
CA CYS A 27 -14.80 -1.64 6.52
C CYS A 27 -14.77 -2.65 5.36
N GLY A 28 -15.85 -2.72 4.57
CA GLY A 28 -15.88 -3.53 3.37
C GLY A 28 -15.03 -2.96 2.23
N ARG A 29 -14.64 -3.81 1.27
CA ARG A 29 -13.85 -3.42 0.08
C ARG A 29 -14.43 -2.23 -0.66
N THR A 30 -15.74 -2.21 -0.90
CA THR A 30 -16.44 -1.11 -1.57
C THR A 30 -16.26 0.23 -0.85
N TYR A 31 -16.29 0.22 0.48
CA TYR A 31 -16.08 1.42 1.28
C TYR A 31 -14.65 1.94 1.11
N ILE A 32 -13.67 1.04 1.18
CA ILE A 32 -12.25 1.38 0.97
C ILE A 32 -12.04 1.95 -0.45
N TYR A 33 -12.61 1.33 -1.49
CA TYR A 33 -12.52 1.85 -2.86
C TYR A 33 -13.18 3.23 -3.01
N ARG A 34 -14.31 3.47 -2.34
CA ARG A 34 -14.93 4.80 -2.28
C ARG A 34 -13.99 5.81 -1.63
N LYS A 35 -13.35 5.46 -0.51
CA LYS A 35 -12.38 6.33 0.17
C LYS A 35 -11.11 6.58 -0.65
N MET A 36 -10.67 5.61 -1.46
CA MET A 36 -9.58 5.80 -2.42
C MET A 36 -9.98 6.80 -3.51
N LYS A 37 -11.24 6.80 -3.98
CA LYS A 37 -11.77 7.80 -4.92
C LYS A 37 -11.82 9.19 -4.30
N GLU A 38 -12.25 9.28 -3.04
CA GLU A 38 -12.28 10.52 -2.23
C GLU A 38 -10.87 11.01 -1.82
N ARG A 39 -9.80 10.29 -2.18
CA ARG A 39 -8.39 10.57 -1.80
C ARG A 39 -8.11 10.55 -0.29
N THR A 40 -9.08 10.17 0.54
CA THR A 40 -8.94 10.02 1.98
C THR A 40 -8.22 8.72 2.37
N PHE A 41 -8.10 7.76 1.44
CA PHE A 41 -7.40 6.50 1.65
C PHE A 41 -6.21 6.33 0.69
N PRO A 42 -5.07 5.78 1.14
CA PRO A 42 -3.90 5.54 0.28
C PRO A 42 -4.25 4.64 -0.91
N LYS A 43 -3.69 4.95 -2.09
CA LYS A 43 -3.84 4.07 -3.26
C LYS A 43 -3.06 2.77 -3.06
N GLY A 44 -3.65 1.65 -3.50
CA GLY A 44 -2.97 0.37 -3.51
C GLY A 44 -1.73 0.40 -4.43
N LEU A 45 -0.62 -0.10 -3.92
CA LEU A 45 0.60 -0.33 -4.70
C LEU A 45 0.70 -1.82 -5.02
N LYS A 46 0.88 -2.15 -6.30
CA LYS A 46 1.18 -3.53 -6.70
C LYS A 46 2.63 -3.83 -6.31
N LEU A 47 2.83 -4.78 -5.40
CA LEU A 47 4.14 -5.17 -4.88
C LEU A 47 4.88 -6.19 -5.77
N GLY A 48 4.27 -6.57 -6.91
CA GLY A 48 4.86 -7.49 -7.89
C GLY A 48 5.51 -6.76 -9.05
N GLY A 49 6.46 -7.42 -9.71
CA GLY A 49 6.96 -6.99 -11.03
C GLY A 49 5.89 -7.11 -12.11
N PRO A 50 6.16 -6.61 -13.33
CA PRO A 50 5.24 -6.69 -14.46
C PRO A 50 4.78 -8.13 -14.68
N LEU A 51 3.48 -8.31 -14.92
CA LEU A 51 2.95 -9.62 -15.25
C LEU A 51 3.56 -10.07 -16.58
N LYS A 52 4.09 -11.29 -16.61
CA LYS A 52 4.75 -11.85 -17.80
C LYS A 52 3.82 -11.96 -19.01
N ASP A 53 2.51 -12.06 -18.74
CA ASP A 53 1.44 -12.03 -19.73
C ASP A 53 0.53 -10.81 -19.50
N PRO A 54 0.43 -9.85 -20.42
CA PRO A 54 -0.43 -8.67 -20.25
C PRO A 54 -1.95 -8.99 -20.23
N SER A 55 -2.34 -10.20 -20.66
CA SER A 55 -3.74 -10.63 -20.75
C SER A 55 -4.25 -11.34 -19.49
N LYS A 56 -3.37 -11.78 -18.59
CA LYS A 56 -3.79 -12.48 -17.37
C LYS A 56 -4.24 -11.48 -16.30
N PHE A 57 -5.32 -11.83 -15.60
CA PHE A 57 -5.77 -11.07 -14.45
C PHE A 57 -4.77 -11.26 -13.29
N ASP A 58 -4.15 -10.16 -12.84
CA ASP A 58 -3.15 -10.20 -11.78
C ASP A 58 -3.83 -10.31 -10.40
N ASN A 59 -3.82 -11.53 -9.84
CA ASN A 59 -4.40 -11.84 -8.53
C ASN A 59 -3.44 -11.58 -7.34
N ARG A 60 -2.30 -10.90 -7.55
CA ARG A 60 -1.33 -10.64 -6.45
C ARG A 60 -1.67 -9.40 -5.61
N ALA A 61 -2.83 -8.80 -5.87
CA ALA A 61 -3.38 -7.64 -5.17
C ALA A 61 -3.81 -7.97 -3.73
#